data_AF-A0A2N8KX77-F1
#
_entry.id   AF-A0A2N8KX77-F1
#
_cell.length_a   1.000
_cell.length_b   1.000
_cell.length_c   1.000
_cell.angle_alpha   90.00
_cell.angle_beta   90.00
_cell.angle_gamma   90.00
#
_symmetry.space_group_name_H-M   'P 1'
#
loop_
_entity.id
_entity.type
_entity.pdbx_description
1 polymer ?
#
loop_
_entity_poly.entity_id
_entity_poly.type
_entity_poly.pdbx_seq_one_letter_code
_entity_poly.pdbx_strand_id
1 'polypeptide(L)'
;MTMAEHLIPDIASLQDPALAAALQARIDGKTKPLGALGQLETLMLRLGLILGSETPQLKSPQMMVFAGDHGLARRGVSAYPSDVTWQMVENFLAGGAAISVLARQHGLALSVVDAGVAHDFAPREGLIIAKIAHGTRDASAEAAMSIDQCATAIAAGKNLLRSKPGNALLLGEMGIGNTSSAALLLARLQGLPVAECTGRGTGLDDAALARKVAVLQEVLDLHAQAQAPLQALAAFGGFEIAMMVGAVLQAALERRVIVVDGFIASSAVLVAARLQPAALERCIFAHRSNESGHRLMLEALQAEPLLDLGLRLGEGSGAALAWPLLESACRILAEMASFASAGVSEQH
;
A
#
# COMPACT_ATOMS: atom_id res chain seq x y z
N MET A 1 7.23 -22.65 -17.38
CA MET A 1 6.97 -21.87 -16.18
C MET A 1 8.05 -20.81 -16.09
N THR A 2 7.69 -19.52 -16.20
CA THR A 2 8.67 -18.42 -16.32
C THR A 2 9.35 -18.15 -14.97
N MET A 3 10.53 -17.51 -14.95
CA MET A 3 11.21 -17.14 -13.70
C MET A 3 10.32 -16.28 -12.77
N ALA A 4 9.40 -15.50 -13.35
CA ALA A 4 8.50 -14.63 -12.61
C ALA A 4 7.39 -15.38 -11.83
N GLU A 5 6.96 -16.56 -12.32
CA GLU A 5 5.92 -17.36 -11.65
C GLU A 5 6.41 -17.98 -10.34
N HIS A 6 7.71 -18.31 -10.25
CA HIS A 6 8.32 -18.85 -9.02
C HIS A 6 8.45 -17.81 -7.90
N LEU A 7 8.29 -16.52 -8.22
CA LEU A 7 8.35 -15.43 -7.24
C LEU A 7 7.04 -15.23 -6.49
N ILE A 8 5.93 -15.75 -7.00
CA ILE A 8 4.62 -15.56 -6.39
C ILE A 8 4.37 -16.71 -5.42
N PRO A 9 4.38 -16.46 -4.09
CA PRO A 9 4.14 -17.53 -3.13
C PRO A 9 2.68 -17.95 -3.16
N ASP A 10 2.40 -19.22 -2.84
CA ASP A 10 1.05 -19.64 -2.50
C ASP A 10 0.68 -19.08 -1.11
N ILE A 11 -0.40 -18.30 -1.04
CA ILE A 11 -0.81 -17.61 0.19
C ILE A 11 -2.09 -18.27 0.69
N ALA A 12 -2.01 -18.92 1.84
CA ALA A 12 -3.17 -19.51 2.48
C ALA A 12 -4.20 -18.45 2.90
N SER A 13 -5.48 -18.77 2.70
CA SER A 13 -6.58 -17.98 3.23
C SER A 13 -6.58 -18.01 4.77
N LEU A 14 -7.03 -16.90 5.36
CA LEU A 14 -7.22 -16.67 6.78
C LEU A 14 -8.60 -17.10 7.28
N GLN A 15 -9.43 -17.72 6.43
CA GLN A 15 -10.74 -18.23 6.83
C GLN A 15 -10.60 -19.21 8.01
N ASP A 16 -11.04 -18.76 9.17
CA ASP A 16 -11.09 -19.53 10.40
C ASP A 16 -12.41 -19.21 11.12
N PRO A 17 -13.49 -19.95 10.81
CA PRO A 17 -14.80 -19.70 11.40
C PRO A 17 -14.81 -19.84 12.93
N ALA A 18 -13.95 -20.70 13.49
CA ALA A 18 -13.88 -20.91 14.93
C ALA A 18 -13.24 -19.70 15.62
N LEU A 19 -12.10 -19.21 15.11
CA LEU A 19 -11.46 -18.00 15.62
C LEU A 19 -12.33 -16.77 15.40
N ALA A 20 -13.01 -16.66 14.25
CA ALA A 20 -13.94 -15.56 13.98
C ALA A 20 -15.07 -15.52 15.02
N ALA A 21 -15.68 -16.66 15.33
CA ALA A 21 -16.75 -16.76 16.33
C ALA A 21 -16.23 -16.42 17.74
N ALA A 22 -15.04 -16.92 18.12
CA ALA A 22 -14.44 -16.63 19.41
C ALA A 22 -14.10 -15.13 19.57
N LEU A 23 -13.51 -14.51 18.55
CA LEU A 23 -13.25 -13.08 18.50
C LEU A 23 -14.54 -12.26 18.62
N GLN A 24 -15.57 -12.61 17.85
CA GLN A 24 -16.86 -11.90 17.89
C GLN A 24 -17.50 -11.99 19.28
N ALA A 25 -17.54 -13.18 19.89
CA ALA A 25 -18.04 -13.36 21.25
C ALA A 25 -17.25 -12.53 22.27
N ARG A 26 -15.93 -12.43 22.12
CA ARG A 26 -15.08 -11.60 22.98
C ARG A 26 -15.33 -10.10 22.80
N ILE A 27 -15.58 -9.65 21.57
CA ILE A 27 -15.90 -8.25 21.22
C ILE A 27 -17.27 -7.86 21.77
N ASP A 28 -18.27 -8.72 21.59
CA ASP A 28 -19.65 -8.50 22.05
C ASP A 28 -19.76 -8.55 23.56
N GLY A 29 -18.95 -9.39 24.22
CA GLY A 29 -18.91 -9.50 25.68
C GLY A 29 -18.23 -8.33 26.40
N LYS A 30 -17.60 -7.38 25.69
CA LYS A 30 -17.01 -6.17 26.30
C LYS A 30 -18.09 -5.30 26.93
N THR A 31 -17.76 -4.58 28.01
CA THR A 31 -18.68 -3.71 28.76
C THR A 31 -19.11 -2.47 27.95
N LYS A 32 -19.86 -2.69 26.87
CA LYS A 32 -20.40 -1.71 25.91
C LYS A 32 -21.70 -2.26 25.31
N PRO A 33 -22.62 -1.42 24.83
CA PRO A 33 -23.68 -1.89 23.94
C PRO A 33 -23.09 -2.56 22.69
N LEU A 34 -23.82 -3.54 22.12
CA LEU A 34 -23.40 -4.22 20.89
C LEU A 34 -23.19 -3.20 19.76
N GLY A 35 -22.03 -3.30 19.07
CA GLY A 35 -21.68 -2.40 17.97
C GLY A 35 -21.33 -0.96 18.36
N ALA A 36 -21.31 -0.59 19.65
CA ALA A 36 -21.10 0.80 20.07
C ALA A 36 -19.72 1.38 19.71
N LEU A 37 -18.71 0.54 19.40
CA LEU A 37 -17.40 0.99 18.92
C LEU A 37 -17.29 1.01 17.38
N GLY A 38 -18.40 0.72 16.67
CA GLY A 38 -18.49 0.85 15.21
C GLY A 38 -17.40 0.09 14.46
N GLN A 39 -16.77 0.74 13.48
CA GLN A 39 -15.70 0.15 12.67
C GLN A 39 -14.50 -0.37 13.48
N LEU A 40 -14.29 0.11 14.71
CA LEU A 40 -13.21 -0.39 15.56
C LEU A 40 -13.44 -1.86 15.94
N GLU A 41 -14.69 -2.31 16.07
CA GLU A 41 -15.04 -3.71 16.32
C GLU A 41 -14.67 -4.60 15.12
N THR A 42 -14.98 -4.13 13.91
CA THR A 42 -14.55 -4.78 12.67
C THR A 42 -13.03 -4.84 12.57
N LEU A 43 -12.33 -3.77 12.97
CA LEU A 43 -10.87 -3.74 13.00
C LEU A 43 -10.29 -4.74 14.02
N MET A 44 -10.88 -4.86 15.21
CA MET A 44 -10.50 -5.86 16.22
C MET A 44 -10.60 -7.29 15.65
N LEU A 45 -11.72 -7.62 15.02
CA LEU A 45 -11.94 -8.93 14.39
C LEU A 45 -10.90 -9.19 13.29
N ARG A 46 -10.68 -8.22 12.39
CA ARG A 46 -9.69 -8.36 11.30
C ARG A 46 -8.27 -8.56 11.83
N LEU A 47 -7.84 -7.76 12.81
CA LEU A 47 -6.50 -7.91 13.40
C LEU A 47 -6.32 -9.26 14.10
N GLY A 48 -7.36 -9.76 14.78
CA GLY A 48 -7.36 -11.08 15.39
C GLY A 48 -7.24 -12.21 14.36
N LEU A 49 -8.00 -12.14 13.26
CA LEU A 49 -7.94 -13.11 12.16
C LEU A 49 -6.60 -13.10 11.44
N ILE A 50 -6.03 -11.91 11.18
CA ILE A 50 -4.70 -11.79 10.56
C ILE A 50 -3.64 -12.44 11.44
N LEU A 51 -3.59 -12.05 12.71
CA LEU A 51 -2.56 -12.52 13.64
C LEU A 51 -2.85 -13.91 14.24
N GLY A 52 -4.02 -14.49 13.98
CA GLY A 52 -4.41 -15.81 14.48
C GLY A 52 -4.56 -15.84 16.00
N SER A 53 -5.10 -14.78 16.60
CA SER A 53 -5.17 -14.62 18.06
C SER A 53 -6.41 -13.87 18.50
N GLU A 54 -7.02 -14.30 19.61
CA GLU A 54 -8.08 -13.58 20.32
C GLU A 54 -7.58 -12.35 21.10
N THR A 55 -6.26 -12.23 21.26
CA THR A 55 -5.58 -11.10 21.91
C THR A 55 -4.45 -10.59 21.01
N PRO A 56 -4.78 -10.07 19.81
CA PRO A 56 -3.77 -9.63 18.84
C PRO A 56 -2.89 -8.53 19.43
N GLN A 57 -1.60 -8.58 19.14
CA GLN A 57 -0.62 -7.55 19.51
C GLN A 57 0.23 -7.18 18.31
N LEU A 58 0.41 -5.88 18.07
CA LEU A 58 1.28 -5.35 17.04
C LEU A 58 2.70 -5.20 17.58
N LYS A 59 3.69 -5.70 16.85
CA LYS A 59 5.08 -5.80 17.29
C LYS A 59 6.02 -5.30 16.20
N SER A 60 6.94 -4.42 16.56
CA SER A 60 8.00 -3.90 15.69
C SER A 60 7.48 -3.46 14.31
N PRO A 61 6.57 -2.47 14.23
CA PRO A 61 6.00 -2.02 12.96
C PRO A 61 7.05 -1.48 12.01
N GLN A 62 6.99 -1.90 10.75
CA GLN A 62 7.91 -1.49 9.69
C GLN A 62 7.22 -0.49 8.76
N MET A 63 7.67 0.75 8.77
CA MET A 63 7.23 1.78 7.82
C MET A 63 8.21 1.83 6.65
N MET A 64 7.81 1.33 5.48
CA MET A 64 8.70 1.24 4.32
C MET A 64 8.22 2.18 3.21
N VAL A 65 9.03 3.19 2.90
CA VAL A 65 8.78 4.14 1.81
C VAL A 65 9.61 3.72 0.60
N PHE A 66 8.97 3.29 -0.47
CA PHE A 66 9.65 2.88 -1.71
C PHE A 66 9.70 4.05 -2.70
N ALA A 67 10.91 4.43 -3.11
CA ALA A 67 11.14 5.57 -3.99
C ALA A 67 11.60 5.14 -5.39
N GLY A 68 11.01 5.72 -6.43
CA GLY A 68 11.37 5.42 -7.82
C GLY A 68 10.88 6.49 -8.80
N ASP A 69 11.67 6.79 -9.83
CA ASP A 69 11.32 7.75 -10.87
C ASP A 69 10.63 7.09 -12.06
N HIS A 70 9.76 7.84 -12.73
CA HIS A 70 8.98 7.36 -13.86
C HIS A 70 9.35 8.05 -15.17
N GLY A 71 9.76 7.27 -16.17
CA GLY A 71 10.08 7.81 -17.50
C GLY A 71 8.91 8.56 -18.16
N LEU A 72 7.67 8.13 -17.87
CA LEU A 72 6.44 8.75 -18.35
C LEU A 72 6.28 10.20 -17.86
N ALA A 73 6.92 10.58 -16.74
CA ALA A 73 6.87 11.95 -16.21
C ALA A 73 7.31 13.00 -17.24
N ARG A 74 8.21 12.64 -18.18
CA ARG A 74 8.68 13.51 -19.28
C ARG A 74 7.57 13.96 -20.23
N ARG A 75 6.44 13.25 -20.26
CA ARG A 75 5.25 13.62 -21.06
C ARG A 75 4.37 14.68 -20.39
N GLY A 76 4.80 15.27 -19.27
CA GLY A 76 4.07 16.34 -18.58
C GLY A 76 2.86 15.85 -17.79
N VAL A 77 2.91 14.61 -17.29
CA VAL A 77 1.84 13.99 -16.47
C VAL A 77 1.91 14.35 -14.97
N SER A 78 2.88 15.18 -14.58
CA SER A 78 3.10 15.69 -13.23
C SER A 78 3.32 17.20 -13.27
N ALA A 79 2.94 17.89 -12.18
CA ALA A 79 3.21 19.33 -12.01
C ALA A 79 4.65 19.61 -11.55
N TYR A 80 5.33 18.62 -10.99
CA TYR A 80 6.67 18.74 -10.42
C TYR A 80 7.74 18.11 -11.32
N PRO A 81 8.97 18.65 -11.34
CA PRO A 81 10.09 18.03 -12.04
C PRO A 81 10.53 16.74 -11.35
N SER A 82 11.11 15.79 -12.10
CA SER A 82 11.56 14.49 -11.58
C SER A 82 12.57 14.61 -10.44
N ASP A 83 13.34 15.70 -10.38
CA ASP A 83 14.29 15.96 -9.29
C ASP A 83 13.65 15.97 -7.89
N VAL A 84 12.35 16.25 -7.80
CA VAL A 84 11.62 16.24 -6.52
C VAL A 84 11.67 14.86 -5.86
N THR A 85 11.75 13.75 -6.61
CA THR A 85 11.84 12.40 -6.05
C THR A 85 13.07 12.26 -5.13
N TRP A 86 14.26 12.59 -5.62
CA TRP A 86 15.48 12.45 -4.81
C TRP A 86 15.57 13.51 -3.70
N GLN A 87 15.04 14.71 -3.93
CA GLN A 87 14.96 15.75 -2.90
C GLN A 87 14.08 15.33 -1.73
N MET A 88 12.95 14.65 -1.99
CA MET A 88 12.10 14.12 -0.95
C MET A 88 12.73 12.93 -0.23
N VAL A 89 13.52 12.09 -0.92
CA VAL A 89 14.34 11.07 -0.27
C VAL A 89 15.30 11.70 0.75
N GLU A 90 16.01 12.77 0.38
CA GLU A 90 16.83 13.54 1.33
C GLU A 90 16.00 14.09 2.50
N ASN A 91 14.80 14.62 2.22
CA ASN A 91 13.91 15.16 3.24
C ASN A 91 13.38 14.09 4.23
N PHE A 92 13.07 12.87 3.74
CA PHE A 92 12.69 11.75 4.60
C PHE A 92 13.83 11.42 5.57
N LEU A 93 15.05 11.32 5.05
CA LEU A 93 16.25 10.96 5.79
C LEU A 93 16.72 12.06 6.75
N ALA A 94 16.48 13.33 6.41
CA ALA A 94 16.68 14.48 7.29
C ALA A 94 15.60 14.60 8.38
N GLY A 95 14.53 13.79 8.31
CA GLY A 95 13.46 13.78 9.30
C GLY A 95 12.40 14.89 9.13
N GLY A 96 12.43 15.62 8.02
CA GLY A 96 11.59 16.81 7.78
C GLY A 96 10.25 16.52 7.11
N ALA A 97 10.06 15.32 6.53
CA ALA A 97 8.81 14.93 5.90
C ALA A 97 7.72 14.54 6.92
N ALA A 98 6.46 14.58 6.49
CA ALA A 98 5.32 14.23 7.33
C ALA A 98 5.43 12.80 7.88
N ILE A 99 5.78 11.84 7.01
CA ILE A 99 5.98 10.44 7.44
C ILE A 99 7.12 10.32 8.45
N SER A 100 8.21 11.08 8.32
CA SER A 100 9.32 11.05 9.27
C SER A 100 8.93 11.56 10.65
N VAL A 101 8.06 12.58 10.70
CA VAL A 101 7.50 13.09 11.96
C VAL A 101 6.59 12.05 12.61
N LEU A 102 5.66 11.48 11.85
CA LEU A 102 4.69 10.50 12.34
C LEU A 102 5.35 9.18 12.75
N ALA A 103 6.35 8.72 12.00
CA ALA A 103 7.11 7.52 12.33
C ALA A 103 7.79 7.64 13.69
N ARG A 104 8.43 8.79 13.96
CA ARG A 104 9.04 9.06 15.28
C ARG A 104 7.98 9.14 16.39
N GLN A 105 6.86 9.81 16.14
CA GLN A 105 5.76 9.93 17.11
C GLN A 105 5.22 8.56 17.54
N HIS A 106 5.05 7.65 16.58
CA HIS A 106 4.42 6.35 16.78
C HIS A 106 5.40 5.19 16.95
N GLY A 107 6.71 5.45 16.98
CA GLY A 107 7.74 4.41 17.08
C GLY A 107 7.78 3.44 15.89
N LEU A 108 7.43 3.93 14.69
CA LEU A 108 7.49 3.14 13.46
C LEU A 108 8.93 3.09 12.95
N ALA A 109 9.44 1.90 12.67
CA ALA A 109 10.76 1.74 12.08
C ALA A 109 10.73 2.18 10.61
N LEU A 110 11.09 3.44 10.34
CA LEU A 110 11.10 4.02 9.01
C LEU A 110 12.33 3.53 8.22
N SER A 111 12.10 3.02 7.02
CA SER A 111 13.13 2.73 6.02
C SER A 111 12.72 3.34 4.68
N VAL A 112 13.62 4.10 4.08
CA VAL A 112 13.47 4.63 2.72
C VAL A 112 14.22 3.70 1.77
N VAL A 113 13.52 3.13 0.79
CA VAL A 113 14.06 2.20 -0.18
C VAL A 113 14.20 2.92 -1.50
N ASP A 114 15.44 3.11 -1.96
CA ASP A 114 15.71 3.51 -3.35
C ASP A 114 15.50 2.28 -4.24
N ALA A 115 14.31 2.18 -4.85
CA ALA A 115 13.94 1.11 -5.77
C ALA A 115 14.36 1.43 -7.21
N GLY A 116 14.54 2.71 -7.53
CA GLY A 116 14.74 3.16 -8.90
C GLY A 116 14.80 4.67 -9.07
N VAL A 117 15.36 5.41 -8.11
CA VAL A 117 15.44 6.87 -8.21
C VAL A 117 16.51 7.25 -9.25
N ALA A 118 16.27 8.28 -10.06
CA ALA A 118 17.21 8.80 -11.05
C ALA A 118 18.32 9.65 -10.39
N HIS A 119 18.90 9.15 -9.30
CA HIS A 119 19.93 9.82 -8.50
C HIS A 119 20.78 8.77 -7.76
N ASP A 120 22.06 9.06 -7.57
CA ASP A 120 22.96 8.22 -6.78
C ASP A 120 23.05 8.72 -5.35
N PHE A 121 22.71 7.85 -4.40
CA PHE A 121 22.82 8.13 -2.98
C PHE A 121 24.03 7.43 -2.37
N ALA A 122 24.68 8.08 -1.42
CA ALA A 122 25.64 7.42 -0.55
C ALA A 122 24.90 6.55 0.50
N PRO A 123 25.38 5.33 0.82
CA PRO A 123 24.80 4.51 1.88
C PRO A 123 24.84 5.23 3.25
N ARG A 124 23.71 5.22 3.96
CA ARG A 124 23.58 5.75 5.34
C ARG A 124 22.39 5.13 6.04
N GLU A 125 22.30 5.34 7.36
CA GLU A 125 21.20 4.85 8.17
C GLU A 125 19.83 5.30 7.63
N GLY A 126 18.84 4.42 7.70
CA GLY A 126 17.48 4.67 7.20
C GLY A 126 17.32 4.52 5.68
N LEU A 127 18.40 4.55 4.90
CA LEU A 127 18.37 4.36 3.44
C LEU A 127 18.77 2.93 3.05
N ILE A 128 17.97 2.31 2.20
CA ILE A 128 18.23 1.02 1.57
C ILE A 128 18.39 1.25 0.07
N ILE A 129 19.57 0.96 -0.46
CA ILE A 129 19.85 1.06 -1.90
C ILE A 129 19.52 -0.29 -2.54
N ALA A 130 18.37 -0.37 -3.21
CA ALA A 130 17.89 -1.56 -3.94
C ALA A 130 17.61 -1.24 -5.42
N LYS A 131 18.25 -0.19 -5.94
CA LYS A 131 17.98 0.41 -7.24
C LYS A 131 18.04 -0.61 -8.38
N ILE A 132 16.95 -0.74 -9.14
CA ILE A 132 16.89 -1.60 -10.33
C ILE A 132 17.50 -0.90 -11.55
N ALA A 133 17.18 0.38 -11.73
CA ALA A 133 17.76 1.29 -12.72
C ALA A 133 17.48 2.75 -12.32
N HIS A 134 18.02 3.72 -13.06
CA HIS A 134 17.74 5.15 -12.86
C HIS A 134 16.39 5.53 -13.49
N GLY A 135 15.31 5.25 -12.75
CA GLY A 135 13.94 5.44 -13.21
C GLY A 135 13.49 4.41 -14.26
N THR A 136 12.18 4.27 -14.40
CA THR A 136 11.59 3.45 -15.47
C THR A 136 11.75 4.11 -16.84
N ARG A 137 11.54 3.31 -17.89
CA ARG A 137 11.45 3.81 -19.28
C ARG A 137 10.14 4.57 -19.49
N ASP A 138 10.05 5.30 -20.59
CA ASP A 138 8.82 6.03 -20.94
C ASP A 138 7.75 5.05 -21.43
N ALA A 139 6.72 4.84 -20.62
CA ALA A 139 5.62 3.92 -20.91
C ALA A 139 4.89 4.27 -22.22
N SER A 140 5.00 5.51 -22.72
CA SER A 140 4.37 5.94 -23.97
C SER A 140 5.16 5.57 -25.23
N ALA A 141 6.39 5.05 -25.08
CA ALA A 141 7.23 4.59 -26.18
C ALA A 141 7.51 3.08 -26.10
N GLU A 142 7.66 2.54 -24.89
CA GLU A 142 7.96 1.14 -24.63
C GLU A 142 7.48 0.73 -23.24
N ALA A 143 7.63 -0.53 -22.82
CA ALA A 143 7.24 -0.95 -21.47
C ALA A 143 8.11 -0.26 -20.41
N ALA A 144 7.50 0.22 -19.32
CA ALA A 144 8.18 0.92 -18.22
C ALA A 144 9.40 0.15 -17.67
N MET A 145 9.29 -1.18 -17.59
CA MET A 145 10.40 -2.07 -17.24
C MET A 145 10.29 -3.41 -17.99
N SER A 146 11.40 -4.14 -18.10
CA SER A 146 11.34 -5.51 -18.64
C SER A 146 10.68 -6.45 -17.63
N ILE A 147 10.22 -7.61 -18.09
CA ILE A 147 9.69 -8.65 -17.19
C ILE A 147 10.75 -9.11 -16.18
N ASP A 148 12.02 -9.19 -16.59
CA ASP A 148 13.12 -9.57 -15.69
C ASP A 148 13.39 -8.48 -14.63
N GLN A 149 13.31 -7.21 -15.01
CA GLN A 149 13.42 -6.10 -14.05
C GLN A 149 12.23 -6.10 -13.07
N CYS A 150 11.02 -6.36 -13.55
CA CYS A 150 9.82 -6.51 -12.73
C CYS A 150 9.97 -7.65 -11.72
N ALA A 151 10.42 -8.83 -12.19
CA ALA A 151 10.72 -9.99 -11.35
C ALA A 151 11.80 -9.66 -10.30
N THR A 152 12.88 -8.98 -10.70
CA THR A 152 13.96 -8.56 -9.79
C THR A 152 13.46 -7.60 -8.73
N ALA A 153 12.62 -6.62 -9.09
CA ALA A 153 12.01 -5.69 -8.14
C ALA A 153 11.10 -6.40 -7.13
N ILE A 154 10.23 -7.31 -7.59
CA ILE A 154 9.38 -8.11 -6.71
C ILE A 154 10.24 -8.95 -5.75
N ALA A 155 11.29 -9.60 -6.25
CA ALA A 155 12.20 -10.40 -5.43
C ALA A 155 12.91 -9.52 -4.37
N ALA A 156 13.37 -8.33 -4.75
CA ALA A 156 13.99 -7.37 -3.84
C ALA A 156 13.01 -6.97 -2.73
N GLY A 157 11.77 -6.57 -3.08
CA GLY A 157 10.73 -6.22 -2.11
C GLY A 157 10.43 -7.34 -1.10
N LYS A 158 10.35 -8.59 -1.57
CA LYS A 158 10.19 -9.78 -0.70
C LYS A 158 11.35 -9.93 0.27
N ASN A 159 12.58 -9.87 -0.25
CA ASN A 159 13.78 -10.09 0.55
C ASN A 159 13.99 -8.97 1.59
N LEU A 160 13.71 -7.72 1.21
CA LEU A 160 13.78 -6.59 2.12
C LEU A 160 12.83 -6.77 3.30
N LEU A 161 11.55 -7.09 3.06
CA LEU A 161 10.62 -7.29 4.17
C LEU A 161 10.97 -8.52 5.02
N ARG A 162 11.36 -9.64 4.40
CA ARG A 162 11.75 -10.87 5.12
C ARG A 162 12.87 -10.61 6.14
N SER A 163 13.77 -9.67 5.84
CA SER A 163 14.87 -9.30 6.75
C SER A 163 14.43 -8.43 7.94
N LYS A 164 13.20 -7.89 7.93
CA LYS A 164 12.70 -6.99 8.97
C LYS A 164 11.95 -7.77 10.06
N PRO A 165 12.05 -7.37 11.34
CA PRO A 165 11.30 -8.00 12.41
C PRO A 165 9.82 -7.60 12.38
N GLY A 166 9.04 -8.16 13.29
CA GLY A 166 7.68 -7.71 13.58
C GLY A 166 6.60 -8.34 12.72
N ASN A 167 5.38 -7.88 12.93
CA ASN A 167 4.17 -8.44 12.32
C ASN A 167 3.29 -7.37 11.66
N ALA A 168 3.83 -6.18 11.40
CA ALA A 168 3.12 -5.11 10.71
C ALA A 168 4.04 -4.43 9.68
N LEU A 169 3.49 -4.24 8.48
CA LEU A 169 4.08 -3.47 7.38
C LEU A 169 3.15 -2.29 7.09
N LEU A 170 3.70 -1.09 7.08
CA LEU A 170 3.03 0.11 6.60
C LEU A 170 3.69 0.53 5.28
N LEU A 171 2.87 0.68 4.25
CA LEU A 171 3.33 0.98 2.90
C LEU A 171 3.37 2.49 2.67
N GLY A 172 4.49 2.97 2.16
CA GLY A 172 4.64 4.32 1.64
C GLY A 172 5.41 4.32 0.33
N GLU A 173 5.33 5.41 -0.39
CA GLU A 173 5.94 5.54 -1.70
C GLU A 173 6.37 6.97 -1.97
N MET A 174 7.26 7.15 -2.94
CA MET A 174 7.65 8.44 -3.47
C MET A 174 8.06 8.29 -4.93
N GLY A 175 7.48 9.10 -5.81
CA GLY A 175 7.86 9.04 -7.22
C GLY A 175 7.10 10.03 -8.09
N ILE A 176 7.83 10.92 -8.74
CA ILE A 176 7.20 11.80 -9.71
C ILE A 176 6.69 10.97 -10.90
N GLY A 177 5.37 11.01 -11.11
CA GLY A 177 4.66 10.31 -12.18
C GLY A 177 3.92 9.03 -11.76
N ASN A 178 4.12 8.54 -10.54
CA ASN A 178 3.56 7.25 -10.09
C ASN A 178 2.01 7.23 -9.96
N THR A 179 1.35 8.39 -9.79
CA THR A 179 -0.12 8.49 -9.87
C THR A 179 -0.65 8.07 -11.25
N SER A 180 0.12 8.32 -12.31
CA SER A 180 -0.20 7.85 -13.66
C SER A 180 -0.10 6.34 -13.76
N SER A 181 0.96 5.75 -13.20
CA SER A 181 1.12 4.30 -13.12
C SER A 181 -0.01 3.64 -12.34
N ALA A 182 -0.40 4.19 -11.19
CA ALA A 182 -1.53 3.70 -10.41
C ALA A 182 -2.85 3.75 -11.20
N ALA A 183 -3.11 4.84 -11.95
CA ALA A 183 -4.29 4.98 -12.79
C ALA A 183 -4.29 3.97 -13.96
N LEU A 184 -3.16 3.78 -14.64
CA LEU A 184 -3.00 2.81 -15.72
C LEU A 184 -3.21 1.37 -15.23
N LEU A 185 -2.64 1.02 -14.07
CA LEU A 185 -2.82 -0.29 -13.44
C LEU A 185 -4.28 -0.54 -13.06
N LEU A 186 -4.95 0.45 -12.46
CA LEU A 186 -6.37 0.36 -12.13
C LEU A 186 -7.21 0.14 -13.40
N ALA A 187 -7.03 1.02 -14.40
CA ALA A 187 -7.77 0.97 -15.66
C ALA A 187 -7.59 -0.39 -16.35
N ARG A 188 -6.34 -0.86 -16.49
CA ARG A 188 -6.04 -2.15 -17.14
C ARG A 188 -6.65 -3.33 -16.37
N LEU A 189 -6.41 -3.41 -15.07
CA LEU A 189 -6.76 -4.60 -14.30
C LEU A 189 -8.26 -4.67 -14.02
N GLN A 190 -8.95 -3.53 -13.94
CA GLN A 190 -10.40 -3.49 -13.70
C GLN A 190 -11.23 -3.27 -14.97
N GLY A 191 -10.60 -3.04 -16.12
CA GLY A 191 -11.32 -2.74 -17.37
C GLY A 191 -12.10 -1.43 -17.30
N LEU A 192 -11.59 -0.44 -16.55
CA LEU A 192 -12.24 0.86 -16.35
C LEU A 192 -11.71 1.90 -17.34
N PRO A 193 -12.53 2.90 -17.73
CA PRO A 193 -12.05 4.04 -18.50
C PRO A 193 -10.93 4.77 -17.76
N VAL A 194 -9.81 5.04 -18.45
CA VAL A 194 -8.64 5.69 -17.83
C VAL A 194 -8.96 7.11 -17.34
N ALA A 195 -9.91 7.79 -17.99
CA ALA A 195 -10.40 9.10 -17.57
C ALA A 195 -11.00 9.08 -16.15
N GLU A 196 -11.69 8.00 -15.76
CA GLU A 196 -12.27 7.86 -14.41
C GLU A 196 -11.20 7.49 -13.37
N CYS A 197 -10.15 6.80 -13.79
CA CYS A 197 -9.04 6.39 -12.94
C CYS A 197 -8.04 7.52 -12.68
N THR A 198 -8.07 8.58 -13.49
CA THR A 198 -7.03 9.62 -13.50
C THR A 198 -7.44 10.84 -12.69
N GLY A 199 -6.61 11.18 -11.71
CA GLY A 199 -6.76 12.37 -10.88
C GLY A 199 -5.76 13.47 -11.22
N ARG A 200 -5.99 14.63 -10.59
CA ARG A 200 -5.09 15.80 -10.66
C ARG A 200 -3.74 15.55 -10.01
N GLY A 201 -3.59 14.51 -9.19
CA GLY A 201 -2.34 14.22 -8.51
C GLY A 201 -1.87 15.42 -7.68
N THR A 202 -0.69 15.89 -8.05
CA THR A 202 0.02 17.02 -7.47
C THR A 202 -0.60 18.40 -7.76
N GLY A 203 -1.85 18.47 -8.24
CA GLY A 203 -2.60 19.73 -8.42
C GLY A 203 -2.69 20.24 -9.86
N LEU A 204 -2.73 19.35 -10.86
CA LEU A 204 -2.89 19.72 -12.27
C LEU A 204 -4.18 20.52 -12.56
N ASP A 205 -4.11 21.49 -13.47
CA ASP A 205 -5.27 22.20 -14.02
C ASP A 205 -6.08 21.32 -15.01
N ASP A 206 -7.22 21.82 -15.49
CA ASP A 206 -8.13 21.04 -16.36
C ASP A 206 -7.48 20.66 -17.70
N ALA A 207 -6.71 21.57 -18.29
CA ALA A 207 -6.03 21.31 -19.55
C ALA A 207 -4.91 20.27 -19.37
N ALA A 208 -4.19 20.33 -18.26
CA ALA A 208 -3.15 19.38 -17.91
C ALA A 208 -3.73 18.01 -17.53
N LEU A 209 -4.90 17.96 -16.88
CA LEU A 209 -5.62 16.72 -16.64
C LEU A 209 -6.08 16.08 -17.96
N ALA A 210 -6.65 16.85 -18.89
CA ALA A 210 -7.05 16.34 -20.20
C ALA A 210 -5.84 15.80 -20.99
N ARG A 211 -4.71 16.52 -20.99
CA ARG A 211 -3.45 16.03 -21.58
C ARG A 211 -2.97 14.75 -20.91
N LYS A 212 -3.01 14.67 -19.58
CA LYS A 212 -2.64 13.47 -18.83
C LYS A 212 -3.50 12.29 -19.27
N VAL A 213 -4.84 12.44 -19.27
CA VAL A 213 -5.76 11.39 -19.71
C VAL A 213 -5.46 10.92 -21.14
N ALA A 214 -5.21 11.84 -22.07
CA ALA A 214 -4.85 11.49 -23.45
C ALA A 214 -3.55 10.67 -23.53
N VAL A 215 -2.50 11.10 -22.81
CA VAL A 215 -1.24 10.36 -22.72
C VAL A 215 -1.44 8.98 -22.11
N LEU A 216 -2.24 8.84 -21.05
CA LEU A 216 -2.50 7.54 -20.44
C LEU A 216 -3.33 6.63 -21.35
N GLN A 217 -4.22 7.18 -22.17
CA GLN A 217 -4.92 6.41 -23.19
C GLN A 217 -3.96 5.90 -24.27
N GLU A 218 -3.05 6.74 -24.78
CA GLU A 218 -2.00 6.32 -25.73
C GLU A 218 -1.16 5.16 -25.17
N VAL A 219 -0.79 5.23 -23.89
CA VAL A 219 -0.03 4.19 -23.19
C VAL A 219 -0.84 2.88 -23.10
N LEU A 220 -2.13 2.94 -22.77
CA LEU A 220 -2.98 1.74 -22.72
C LEU A 220 -3.13 1.09 -24.10
N ASP A 221 -3.29 1.90 -25.15
CA ASP A 221 -3.46 1.42 -26.52
C ASP A 221 -2.17 0.76 -27.03
N LEU A 222 -1.01 1.38 -26.78
CA LEU A 222 0.31 0.84 -27.13
C LEU A 222 0.54 -0.54 -26.50
N HIS A 223 0.16 -0.69 -25.23
CA HIS A 223 0.34 -1.92 -24.47
C HIS A 223 -0.95 -2.75 -24.37
N ALA A 224 -1.78 -2.76 -25.43
CA ALA A 224 -3.05 -3.48 -25.46
C ALA A 224 -2.95 -4.97 -25.07
N GLN A 225 -1.80 -5.61 -25.30
CA GLN A 225 -1.57 -7.02 -24.98
C GLN A 225 -1.12 -7.28 -23.53
N ALA A 226 -0.79 -6.25 -22.74
CA ALA A 226 -0.35 -6.39 -21.35
C ALA A 226 -1.54 -6.57 -20.40
N GLN A 227 -2.18 -7.74 -20.47
CA GLN A 227 -3.42 -8.04 -19.73
C GLN A 227 -3.16 -8.75 -18.40
N ALA A 228 -2.16 -9.63 -18.34
CA ALA A 228 -1.85 -10.35 -17.11
C ALA A 228 -1.23 -9.40 -16.06
N PRO A 229 -1.42 -9.63 -14.75
CA PRO A 229 -0.98 -8.67 -13.73
C PRO A 229 0.51 -8.31 -13.78
N LEU A 230 1.40 -9.28 -14.04
CA LEU A 230 2.84 -9.01 -14.18
C LEU A 230 3.18 -8.26 -15.47
N GLN A 231 2.45 -8.52 -16.56
CA GLN A 231 2.64 -7.80 -17.82
C GLN A 231 2.18 -6.35 -17.67
N ALA A 232 1.02 -6.12 -17.03
CA ALA A 232 0.52 -4.79 -16.72
C ALA A 232 1.48 -4.03 -15.80
N LEU A 233 1.99 -4.68 -14.74
CA LEU A 233 3.00 -4.09 -13.86
C LEU A 233 4.28 -3.70 -14.61
N ALA A 234 4.77 -4.56 -15.51
CA ALA A 234 5.96 -4.26 -16.31
C ALA A 234 5.72 -3.15 -17.34
N ALA A 235 4.54 -3.10 -17.95
CA ALA A 235 4.19 -2.10 -18.95
C ALA A 235 3.96 -0.71 -18.35
N PHE A 236 3.26 -0.64 -17.20
CA PHE A 236 2.70 0.61 -16.67
C PHE A 236 3.27 1.04 -15.32
N GLY A 237 3.86 0.11 -14.56
CA GLY A 237 4.25 0.32 -13.18
C GLY A 237 5.53 1.12 -12.98
N GLY A 238 5.93 1.22 -11.71
CA GLY A 238 7.20 1.76 -11.24
C GLY A 238 8.00 0.70 -10.50
N PHE A 239 9.34 0.86 -10.41
CA PHE A 239 10.17 -0.06 -9.64
C PHE A 239 9.75 -0.11 -8.17
N GLU A 240 9.35 1.04 -7.62
CA GLU A 240 8.79 1.17 -6.28
C GLU A 240 7.46 0.42 -6.12
N ILE A 241 6.57 0.48 -7.12
CA ILE A 241 5.31 -0.28 -7.11
C ILE A 241 5.60 -1.78 -7.17
N ALA A 242 6.54 -2.22 -8.03
CA ALA A 242 6.91 -3.62 -8.14
C ALA A 242 7.58 -4.16 -6.86
N MET A 243 8.41 -3.36 -6.19
CA MET A 243 8.95 -3.70 -4.87
C MET A 243 7.87 -3.75 -3.79
N MET A 244 6.90 -2.82 -3.80
CA MET A 244 5.75 -2.88 -2.89
C MET A 244 4.93 -4.15 -3.10
N VAL A 245 4.72 -4.62 -4.35
CA VAL A 245 4.06 -5.91 -4.62
C VAL A 245 4.82 -7.05 -3.95
N GLY A 246 6.15 -7.08 -4.08
CA GLY A 246 7.00 -8.06 -3.40
C GLY A 246 6.87 -8.01 -1.88
N ALA A 247 6.91 -6.82 -1.30
CA ALA A 247 6.73 -6.63 0.14
C ALA A 247 5.34 -7.10 0.60
N VAL A 248 4.27 -6.74 -0.10
CA VAL A 248 2.89 -7.19 0.18
C VAL A 248 2.78 -8.71 0.16
N LEU A 249 3.31 -9.38 -0.86
CA LEU A 249 3.26 -10.84 -0.98
C LEU A 249 4.05 -11.53 0.15
N GLN A 250 5.21 -11.00 0.53
CA GLN A 250 5.99 -11.54 1.64
C GLN A 250 5.29 -11.29 2.99
N ALA A 251 4.71 -10.11 3.20
CA ALA A 251 3.98 -9.77 4.41
C ALA A 251 2.77 -10.71 4.54
N ALA A 252 2.14 -11.01 3.41
CA ALA A 252 1.02 -11.92 3.37
C ALA A 252 1.42 -13.36 3.73
N LEU A 253 2.51 -13.86 3.15
CA LEU A 253 3.06 -15.17 3.50
C LEU A 253 3.36 -15.30 5.00
N GLU A 254 3.84 -14.23 5.63
CA GLU A 254 4.20 -14.19 7.05
C GLU A 254 3.04 -13.79 7.98
N ARG A 255 1.81 -13.65 7.46
CA ARG A 255 0.62 -13.19 8.21
C ARG A 255 0.82 -11.85 8.94
N ARG A 256 1.59 -10.94 8.34
CA ARG A 256 1.71 -9.56 8.84
C ARG A 256 0.46 -8.76 8.51
N VAL A 257 0.12 -7.82 9.38
CA VAL A 257 -0.86 -6.76 9.09
C VAL A 257 -0.24 -5.80 8.08
N ILE A 258 -0.91 -5.58 6.95
CA ILE A 258 -0.45 -4.67 5.88
C ILE A 258 -1.31 -3.41 5.95
N VAL A 259 -0.75 -2.29 6.38
CA VAL A 259 -1.43 -1.00 6.39
C VAL A 259 -1.18 -0.31 5.06
N VAL A 260 -2.24 -0.15 4.28
CA VAL A 260 -2.23 0.40 2.94
C VAL A 260 -2.56 1.89 3.03
N ASP A 261 -1.66 2.74 2.53
CA ASP A 261 -1.79 4.20 2.61
C ASP A 261 -2.87 4.74 1.65
N GLY A 262 -2.46 5.29 0.52
CA GLY A 262 -3.35 5.89 -0.48
C GLY A 262 -3.29 5.19 -1.84
N PHE A 263 -3.60 5.95 -2.89
CA PHE A 263 -3.86 5.43 -4.24
C PHE A 263 -2.73 4.58 -4.83
N ILE A 264 -1.48 5.04 -4.69
CA ILE A 264 -0.32 4.33 -5.27
C ILE A 264 -0.05 3.02 -4.50
N ALA A 265 -0.04 3.05 -3.16
CA ALA A 265 0.11 1.83 -2.34
C ALA A 265 -1.01 0.82 -2.65
N SER A 266 -2.25 1.29 -2.79
CA SER A 266 -3.39 0.46 -3.19
C SER A 266 -3.21 -0.16 -4.58
N SER A 267 -2.52 0.50 -5.53
CA SER A 267 -2.23 -0.09 -6.85
C SER A 267 -1.26 -1.29 -6.76
N ALA A 268 -0.28 -1.24 -5.85
CA ALA A 268 0.59 -2.40 -5.58
C ALA A 268 -0.22 -3.54 -4.94
N VAL A 269 -1.11 -3.23 -4.00
CA VAL A 269 -2.01 -4.23 -3.39
C VAL A 269 -2.96 -4.83 -4.42
N LEU A 270 -3.47 -4.03 -5.36
CA LEU A 270 -4.29 -4.53 -6.48
C LEU A 270 -3.51 -5.55 -7.31
N VAL A 271 -2.30 -5.23 -7.74
CA VAL A 271 -1.47 -6.19 -8.48
C VAL A 271 -1.24 -7.46 -7.66
N ALA A 272 -0.88 -7.33 -6.38
CA ALA A 272 -0.67 -8.47 -5.49
C ALA A 272 -1.94 -9.33 -5.33
N ALA A 273 -3.12 -8.73 -5.15
CA ALA A 273 -4.39 -9.43 -5.01
C ALA A 273 -4.81 -10.14 -6.31
N ARG A 274 -4.43 -9.61 -7.48
CA ARG A 274 -4.66 -10.30 -8.77
C ARG A 274 -3.70 -11.48 -9.00
N LEU A 275 -2.55 -11.49 -8.33
CA LEU A 275 -1.62 -12.60 -8.34
C LEU A 275 -2.00 -13.66 -7.30
N GLN A 276 -2.39 -13.21 -6.10
CA GLN A 276 -2.73 -14.03 -4.94
C GLN A 276 -3.87 -13.38 -4.16
N PRO A 277 -5.15 -13.74 -4.43
CA PRO A 277 -6.31 -13.11 -3.81
C PRO A 277 -6.28 -13.10 -2.27
N ALA A 278 -5.77 -14.17 -1.66
CA ALA A 278 -5.67 -14.29 -0.21
C ALA A 278 -4.73 -13.24 0.44
N ALA A 279 -3.86 -12.56 -0.32
CA ALA A 279 -3.04 -11.47 0.21
C ALA A 279 -3.90 -10.33 0.77
N LEU A 280 -5.06 -10.06 0.16
CA LEU A 280 -5.97 -8.97 0.52
C LEU A 280 -6.56 -9.12 1.94
N GLU A 281 -6.69 -10.35 2.43
CA GLU A 281 -7.24 -10.65 3.75
C GLU A 281 -6.39 -10.06 4.90
N ARG A 282 -5.16 -9.61 4.59
CA ARG A 282 -4.20 -9.03 5.54
C ARG A 282 -4.09 -7.51 5.45
N CYS A 283 -4.80 -6.88 4.52
CA CYS A 283 -4.71 -5.45 4.24
C CYS A 283 -5.71 -4.63 5.07
N ILE A 284 -5.22 -3.68 5.86
CA ILE A 284 -6.03 -2.64 6.50
C ILE A 284 -5.82 -1.35 5.70
N PHE A 285 -6.89 -0.80 5.14
CA PHE A 285 -6.83 0.41 4.32
C PHE A 285 -6.91 1.64 5.24
N ALA A 286 -5.90 2.48 5.19
CA ALA A 286 -5.73 3.55 6.16
C ALA A 286 -6.71 4.69 5.93
N HIS A 287 -6.78 5.21 4.70
CA HIS A 287 -7.61 6.37 4.41
C HIS A 287 -8.21 6.37 3.01
N ARG A 288 -9.30 7.10 2.83
CA ARG A 288 -9.78 7.49 1.51
C ARG A 288 -8.98 8.68 1.00
N SER A 289 -8.03 8.43 0.11
CA SER A 289 -7.33 9.49 -0.64
C SER A 289 -8.30 10.36 -1.44
N ASN A 290 -7.98 11.65 -1.56
CA ASN A 290 -8.68 12.61 -2.42
C ASN A 290 -8.24 12.54 -3.91
N GLU A 291 -7.49 11.50 -4.29
CA GLU A 291 -7.30 11.13 -5.69
C GLU A 291 -8.60 10.51 -6.26
N SER A 292 -9.04 10.98 -7.43
CA SER A 292 -10.32 10.57 -8.04
C SER A 292 -10.42 9.06 -8.24
N GLY A 293 -9.33 8.42 -8.68
CA GLY A 293 -9.27 6.98 -8.91
C GLY A 293 -9.25 6.14 -7.63
N HIS A 294 -9.02 6.72 -6.44
CA HIS A 294 -8.85 5.91 -5.23
C HIS A 294 -10.15 5.28 -4.74
N ARG A 295 -11.30 5.94 -4.93
CA ARG A 295 -12.61 5.34 -4.62
C ARG A 295 -12.81 4.06 -5.45
N LEU A 296 -12.54 4.13 -6.75
CA LEU A 296 -12.64 2.98 -7.67
C LEU A 296 -11.66 1.87 -7.27
N MET A 297 -10.44 2.24 -6.84
CA MET A 297 -9.46 1.28 -6.33
C MET A 297 -9.95 0.55 -5.08
N LEU A 298 -10.55 1.28 -4.12
CA LEU A 298 -11.13 0.70 -2.90
C LEU A 298 -12.30 -0.22 -3.21
N GLU A 299 -13.22 0.19 -4.10
CA GLU A 299 -14.33 -0.66 -4.57
C GLU A 299 -13.82 -1.96 -5.19
N ALA A 300 -12.79 -1.85 -6.02
CA ALA A 300 -12.23 -2.99 -6.71
C ALA A 300 -11.42 -3.94 -5.81
N LEU A 301 -11.00 -3.45 -4.65
CA LEU A 301 -10.38 -4.20 -3.56
C LEU A 301 -11.38 -4.57 -2.45
N GLN A 302 -12.68 -4.28 -2.64
CA GLN A 302 -13.73 -4.48 -1.62
C GLN A 302 -13.33 -3.95 -0.23
N ALA A 303 -12.70 -2.78 -0.23
CA ALA A 303 -12.02 -2.21 0.91
C ALA A 303 -12.79 -1.03 1.51
N GLU A 304 -12.93 -1.05 2.84
CA GLU A 304 -13.41 0.09 3.62
C GLU A 304 -12.22 0.72 4.36
N PRO A 305 -11.90 2.01 4.11
CA PRO A 305 -10.79 2.69 4.77
C PRO A 305 -11.18 3.20 6.17
N LEU A 306 -10.19 3.31 7.07
CA LEU A 306 -10.41 3.77 8.46
C LEU A 306 -10.63 5.29 8.59
N LEU A 307 -10.07 6.08 7.67
CA LEU A 307 -10.03 7.54 7.75
C LEU A 307 -10.56 8.18 6.47
N ASP A 308 -11.25 9.31 6.61
CA ASP A 308 -11.71 10.14 5.49
C ASP A 308 -11.38 11.61 5.78
N LEU A 309 -10.09 11.95 5.59
CA LEU A 309 -9.52 13.25 5.95
C LEU A 309 -9.16 14.10 4.72
N GLY A 310 -9.51 13.64 3.51
CA GLY A 310 -9.16 14.33 2.26
C GLY A 310 -7.65 14.35 1.96
N LEU A 311 -6.87 13.44 2.56
CA LEU A 311 -5.42 13.35 2.34
C LEU A 311 -5.10 12.94 0.90
N ARG A 312 -3.99 13.41 0.37
CA ARG A 312 -3.46 13.05 -0.96
C ARG A 312 -1.94 13.24 -1.07
N LEU A 313 -1.25 13.19 0.07
CA LEU A 313 0.20 13.39 0.13
C LEU A 313 0.95 12.14 -0.35
N GLY A 314 0.50 10.96 0.05
CA GLY A 314 1.25 9.71 -0.13
C GLY A 314 2.27 9.52 0.99
N GLU A 315 3.45 8.98 0.64
CA GLU A 315 4.58 8.78 1.55
C GLU A 315 4.33 7.76 2.68
N GLY A 316 3.14 7.17 2.78
CA GLY A 316 2.72 6.38 3.93
C GLY A 316 2.17 7.20 5.10
N SER A 317 1.93 8.50 4.89
CA SER A 317 1.46 9.41 5.93
C SER A 317 0.08 9.03 6.47
N GLY A 318 -0.86 8.61 5.61
CA GLY A 318 -2.16 8.10 6.01
C GLY A 318 -2.05 6.77 6.78
N ALA A 319 -1.18 5.86 6.33
CA ALA A 319 -0.90 4.61 7.05
C ALA A 319 -0.38 4.88 8.47
N ALA A 320 0.53 5.84 8.64
CA ALA A 320 1.03 6.23 9.95
C ALA A 320 -0.04 6.92 10.81
N LEU A 321 -0.93 7.76 10.21
CA LEU A 321 -2.05 8.37 10.92
C LEU A 321 -3.10 7.37 11.40
N ALA A 322 -3.30 6.28 10.65
CA ALA A 322 -4.22 5.20 11.05
C ALA A 322 -3.63 4.29 12.14
N TRP A 323 -2.30 4.29 12.34
CA TRP A 323 -1.62 3.38 13.26
C TRP A 323 -2.18 3.37 14.69
N PRO A 324 -2.45 4.53 15.34
CA PRO A 324 -3.03 4.54 16.69
C PRO A 324 -4.41 3.87 16.79
N LEU A 325 -5.19 3.81 15.71
CA LEU A 325 -6.46 3.10 15.68
C LEU A 325 -6.26 1.58 15.76
N LEU A 326 -5.24 1.06 15.07
CA LEU A 326 -4.88 -0.36 15.14
C LEU A 326 -4.39 -0.73 16.54
N GLU A 327 -3.55 0.11 17.15
CA GLU A 327 -3.09 -0.11 18.53
C GLU A 327 -4.26 -0.06 19.53
N SER A 328 -5.17 0.91 19.36
CA SER A 328 -6.37 1.03 20.19
C SER A 328 -7.28 -0.19 20.07
N ALA A 329 -7.49 -0.71 18.85
CA ALA A 329 -8.27 -1.93 18.63
C ALA A 329 -7.67 -3.13 19.38
N CYS A 330 -6.37 -3.38 19.26
CA CYS A 330 -5.68 -4.44 19.98
C CYS A 330 -5.82 -4.29 21.51
N ARG A 331 -5.57 -3.09 22.04
CA ARG A 331 -5.62 -2.82 23.48
C ARG A 331 -7.03 -2.95 24.05
N ILE A 332 -8.04 -2.40 23.38
CA ILE A 332 -9.43 -2.52 23.83
C ILE A 332 -9.87 -3.99 23.85
N LEU A 333 -9.54 -4.77 22.81
CA LEU A 333 -9.87 -6.19 22.77
C LEU A 333 -9.17 -6.99 23.91
N ALA A 334 -7.93 -6.63 24.22
CA ALA A 334 -7.15 -7.27 25.28
C ALA A 334 -7.61 -6.86 26.70
N GLU A 335 -7.79 -5.56 26.94
CA GLU A 335 -7.79 -4.95 28.28
C GLU A 335 -9.18 -4.45 28.74
N MET A 336 -10.09 -4.10 27.82
CA MET A 336 -11.43 -3.65 28.21
C MET A 336 -12.15 -4.79 28.93
N ALA A 337 -12.75 -4.48 30.09
CA ALA A 337 -13.50 -5.43 30.87
C ALA A 337 -14.66 -6.03 30.06
N SER A 338 -15.04 -7.25 30.40
CA SER A 338 -16.31 -7.84 29.98
C SER A 338 -17.41 -7.55 31.00
N PHE A 339 -18.68 -7.61 30.59
CA PHE A 339 -19.82 -7.55 31.52
C PHE A 339 -19.66 -8.54 32.68
N ALA A 340 -19.26 -9.78 32.37
CA ALA A 340 -18.99 -10.83 33.36
C ALA A 340 -17.90 -10.44 34.38
N SER A 341 -16.80 -9.81 33.93
CA SER A 341 -15.71 -9.39 34.83
C SER A 341 -15.99 -8.09 35.59
N ALA A 342 -16.82 -7.21 35.03
CA ALA A 342 -17.10 -5.89 35.59
C ALA A 342 -18.28 -5.89 36.58
N GLY A 343 -19.04 -6.98 36.66
CA GLY A 343 -20.26 -7.05 37.48
C GLY A 343 -21.34 -6.09 37.02
N VAL A 344 -21.33 -5.68 35.75
CA VAL A 344 -22.33 -4.80 35.15
C VAL A 344 -23.48 -5.67 34.62
N SER A 345 -24.70 -5.35 35.01
CA SER A 345 -25.90 -6.06 34.54
C SER A 345 -26.04 -5.96 33.02
N GLU A 346 -26.35 -7.08 32.37
CA GLU A 346 -26.72 -7.12 30.96
C GLU A 346 -28.11 -6.47 30.76
N GLN A 347 -28.37 -5.90 29.59
CA GLN A 347 -29.69 -5.33 29.27
C GLN A 347 -30.76 -6.44 29.24
N HIS A 348 -31.96 -6.12 29.75
CA HIS A 348 -33.14 -6.98 29.69
C HIS A 348 -33.73 -7.08 28.29
#